data_AF-A0A1B1ZMP5-F1
#
_entry.id   AF-A0A1B1ZMP5-F1
#
_cell.length_a   1.000
_cell.length_b   1.000
_cell.length_c   1.000
_cell.angle_alpha   90.00
_cell.angle_beta   90.00
_cell.angle_gamma   90.00
#
_symmetry.space_group_name_H-M   'P 1'
#
loop_
_entity.id
_entity.type
_entity.pdbx_description
1 polymer ?
#
loop_
_entity_poly.entity_id
_entity_poly.type
_entity_poly.pdbx_seq_one_letter_code
_entity_poly.pdbx_strand_id
1 'polypeptide(L)'
;MGRRTTGAARGALGIGALAAALVLVLVLGDWPSGVLTEFWAEHAMLTNVVSSLLFLLVGATLVEWWIARQDARRYRIIEVTAYGAVARAPLAARRALWGLLNGGTGSGDADFGIREHERTEIEAAFARRGLAPASELEIVHRVAPLPPDVERLAVLIGDERWRRTALTVIRRAIDSARVITARWAQVMLSAQRSAETLGAIGVVIEDLRRVRRILHELSGPGADPADVDRIRAAAIAWRTAFVHAADAYEHIADAAHPDTHENWTELLIQPADLRVLRVRDGTRESWSPVYGPDRPPAVDLAFLEPPEDPQPGSGSTGD
;
A
#
# COMPACT_ATOMS: atom_id res chain seq x y z
N MET A 1 10.14 18.45 5.96
CA MET A 1 10.01 19.68 5.15
C MET A 1 8.97 19.43 4.07
N GLY A 2 7.74 19.92 4.19
CA GLY A 2 6.69 19.58 3.20
C GLY A 2 5.31 20.23 3.38
N ARG A 3 5.19 21.29 4.20
CA ARG A 3 3.88 21.92 4.51
C ARG A 3 3.76 23.39 4.10
N ARG A 4 4.66 23.94 3.27
CA ARG A 4 4.65 25.38 2.95
C ARG A 4 4.20 25.79 1.53
N THR A 5 3.91 24.88 0.61
CA THR A 5 3.70 25.27 -0.80
C THR A 5 2.25 25.44 -1.25
N THR A 6 1.25 24.86 -0.55
CA THR A 6 -0.16 24.99 -0.96
C THR A 6 -0.75 26.38 -0.69
N GLY A 7 -0.23 27.11 0.31
CA GLY A 7 -0.59 28.50 0.56
C GLY A 7 0.01 29.47 -0.46
N ALA A 8 1.25 29.22 -0.88
CA ALA A 8 1.96 30.06 -1.84
C ALA A 8 1.33 29.99 -3.25
N ALA A 9 0.92 28.80 -3.71
CA ALA A 9 0.29 28.64 -5.02
C ALA A 9 -1.09 29.30 -5.13
N ARG A 10 -1.89 29.28 -4.04
CA ARG A 10 -3.17 30.03 -3.97
C ARG A 10 -2.93 31.54 -3.87
N GLY A 11 -1.89 31.96 -3.15
CA GLY A 11 -1.45 33.36 -3.11
C GLY A 11 -1.00 33.87 -4.48
N ALA A 12 -0.19 33.10 -5.22
CA ALA A 12 0.30 33.46 -6.55
C ALA A 12 -0.83 33.55 -7.60
N LEU A 13 -1.78 32.60 -7.59
CA LEU A 13 -2.99 32.68 -8.42
C LEU A 13 -3.88 33.87 -8.04
N GLY A 14 -3.99 34.17 -6.73
CA GLY A 14 -4.70 35.35 -6.24
C GLY A 14 -4.04 36.65 -6.69
N ILE A 15 -2.71 36.75 -6.65
CA ILE A 15 -1.94 37.92 -7.08
C ILE A 15 -2.01 38.11 -8.59
N GLY A 16 -1.89 37.04 -9.39
CA GLY A 16 -2.02 37.10 -10.84
C GLY A 16 -3.43 37.52 -11.28
N ALA A 17 -4.47 36.97 -10.63
CA ALA A 17 -5.85 37.36 -10.86
C ALA A 17 -6.14 38.80 -10.40
N LEU A 18 -5.57 39.22 -9.26
CA LEU A 18 -5.65 40.60 -8.77
C LEU A 18 -4.94 41.58 -9.71
N ALA A 19 -3.76 41.24 -10.22
CA ALA A 19 -3.03 42.07 -11.16
C ALA A 19 -3.80 42.21 -12.48
N ALA A 20 -4.32 41.10 -13.02
CA ALA A 20 -5.16 41.12 -14.21
C ALA A 20 -6.45 41.91 -14.00
N ALA A 21 -7.11 41.75 -12.85
CA ALA A 21 -8.30 42.52 -12.49
C ALA A 21 -7.99 44.01 -12.29
N LEU A 22 -6.85 44.35 -11.68
CA LEU A 22 -6.42 45.74 -11.48
C LEU A 22 -6.14 46.42 -12.82
N VAL A 23 -5.47 45.73 -13.75
CA VAL A 23 -5.24 46.20 -15.12
C VAL A 23 -6.59 46.38 -15.84
N LEU A 24 -7.51 45.43 -15.72
CA LEU A 24 -8.84 45.53 -16.32
C LEU A 24 -9.64 46.72 -15.76
N VAL A 25 -9.59 46.94 -14.44
CA VAL A 25 -10.24 48.06 -13.75
C VAL A 25 -9.62 49.40 -14.16
N LEU A 26 -8.29 49.46 -14.31
CA LEU A 26 -7.59 50.65 -14.81
C LEU A 26 -7.99 50.98 -16.25
N VAL A 27 -8.06 49.97 -17.12
CA VAL A 27 -8.45 50.14 -18.53
C VAL A 27 -9.94 50.52 -18.66
N LEU A 28 -10.82 49.88 -17.89
CA LEU A 28 -12.26 50.20 -17.90
C LEU A 28 -12.56 51.54 -17.24
N GLY A 29 -11.76 51.95 -16.25
CA GLY A 29 -11.89 53.23 -15.54
C GLY A 29 -11.37 54.43 -16.32
N ASP A 30 -10.43 54.23 -17.25
CA ASP A 30 -9.94 55.29 -18.15
C ASP A 30 -10.91 55.60 -19.30
N TRP A 31 -11.88 54.72 -19.53
CA TRP A 31 -12.96 54.98 -20.47
C TRP A 31 -14.12 55.68 -19.74
N PRO A 32 -14.54 56.91 -20.12
CA PRO A 32 -14.19 57.65 -21.33
C PRO A 32 -13.26 58.85 -21.10
N SER A 33 -12.64 59.00 -19.92
CA SER A 33 -11.92 60.22 -19.54
C SER A 33 -10.59 60.41 -20.29
N GLY A 34 -9.92 59.33 -20.69
CA GLY A 34 -8.69 59.35 -21.49
C GLY A 34 -7.45 59.96 -20.80
N VAL A 35 -7.58 60.34 -19.52
CA VAL A 35 -6.55 61.04 -18.74
C VAL A 35 -5.33 60.15 -18.51
N LEU A 36 -5.52 58.84 -18.28
CA LEU A 36 -4.39 57.93 -18.13
C LEU A 36 -3.73 57.71 -19.50
N THR A 37 -4.51 57.58 -20.57
CA THR A 37 -3.98 57.43 -21.93
C THR A 37 -3.05 58.58 -22.33
N GLU A 38 -3.40 59.83 -22.03
CA GLU A 38 -2.56 61.01 -22.29
C GLU A 38 -1.29 61.02 -21.41
N PHE A 39 -1.43 60.71 -20.11
CA PHE A 39 -0.31 60.58 -19.18
C PHE A 39 0.73 59.53 -19.64
N TRP A 40 0.27 58.35 -20.06
CA TRP A 40 1.15 57.27 -20.53
C TRP A 40 1.83 57.59 -21.86
N ALA A 41 1.18 58.39 -22.72
CA ALA A 41 1.76 58.87 -23.97
C ALA A 41 2.91 59.86 -23.72
N GLU A 42 2.77 60.75 -22.73
CA GLU A 42 3.83 61.68 -22.34
C GLU A 42 5.00 60.99 -21.61
N HIS A 43 4.73 59.90 -20.89
CA HIS A 43 5.72 59.21 -20.05
C HIS A 43 6.16 57.86 -20.62
N ALA A 44 6.51 57.81 -21.91
CA ALA A 44 6.86 56.58 -22.63
C ALA A 44 7.94 55.70 -21.94
N MET A 45 8.91 56.31 -21.24
CA MET A 45 9.94 55.59 -20.49
C MET A 45 9.36 54.85 -19.28
N LEU A 46 8.41 55.46 -18.57
CA LEU A 46 7.73 54.87 -17.41
C LEU A 46 6.77 53.76 -17.85
N THR A 47 6.07 53.94 -18.97
CA THR A 47 5.27 52.89 -19.62
C THR A 47 6.11 51.66 -19.89
N ASN A 48 7.29 51.82 -20.48
CA ASN A 48 8.18 50.70 -20.79
C ASN A 48 8.65 49.95 -19.52
N VAL A 49 9.01 50.67 -18.46
CA VAL A 49 9.41 50.07 -17.18
C VAL A 49 8.25 49.30 -16.54
N VAL A 50 7.06 49.90 -16.48
CA VAL A 50 5.86 49.26 -15.91
C VAL A 50 5.43 48.05 -16.72
N SER A 51 5.40 48.14 -18.04
CA SER A 51 5.09 47.00 -18.92
C SER A 51 6.10 45.88 -18.77
N SER A 52 7.40 46.19 -18.68
CA SER A 52 8.46 45.19 -18.46
C SER A 52 8.32 44.50 -17.10
N LEU A 53 8.03 45.26 -16.05
CA LEU A 53 7.85 44.73 -14.70
C LEU A 53 6.59 43.87 -14.60
N LEU A 54 5.50 44.29 -15.24
CA LEU A 54 4.24 43.55 -15.29
C LEU A 54 4.39 42.28 -16.13
N PHE A 55 5.08 42.35 -17.27
CA PHE A 55 5.42 41.18 -18.07
C PHE A 55 6.26 40.17 -17.29
N LEU A 56 7.24 40.64 -16.51
CA LEU A 56 8.07 39.78 -15.67
C LEU A 56 7.24 39.11 -14.56
N LEU A 57 6.38 39.87 -13.87
CA LEU A 57 5.51 39.34 -12.81
C LEU A 57 4.50 38.31 -13.34
N VAL A 58 3.81 38.64 -14.43
CA VAL A 58 2.82 37.74 -15.06
C VAL A 58 3.52 36.53 -15.68
N GLY A 59 4.65 36.73 -16.35
CA GLY A 59 5.45 35.66 -16.92
C GLY A 59 5.96 34.69 -15.85
N ALA A 60 6.55 35.20 -14.77
CA ALA A 60 7.02 34.38 -13.65
C ALA A 60 5.89 33.59 -12.99
N THR A 61 4.76 34.24 -12.68
CA THR A 61 3.61 33.55 -12.06
C THR A 61 2.98 32.50 -12.96
N LEU A 62 2.87 32.75 -14.27
CA LEU A 62 2.35 31.77 -15.23
C LEU A 62 3.29 30.58 -15.39
N VAL A 63 4.61 30.81 -15.42
CA VAL A 63 5.63 29.75 -15.46
C VAL A 63 5.59 28.92 -14.18
N GLU A 64 5.58 29.55 -13.00
CA GLU A 64 5.47 28.84 -11.71
C GLU A 64 4.19 28.00 -11.64
N TRP A 65 3.06 28.54 -12.08
CA TRP A 65 1.80 27.81 -12.13
C TRP A 65 1.87 26.63 -13.10
N TRP A 66 2.46 26.82 -14.27
CA TRP A 66 2.61 25.76 -15.26
C TRP A 66 3.53 24.64 -14.76
N ILE A 67 4.66 24.99 -14.13
CA ILE A 67 5.58 24.04 -13.49
C ILE A 67 4.84 23.30 -12.37
N ALA A 68 4.14 24.00 -11.48
CA ALA A 68 3.37 23.38 -10.40
C ALA A 68 2.30 22.40 -10.93
N ARG A 69 1.65 22.74 -12.05
CA ARG A 69 0.66 21.87 -12.70
C ARG A 69 1.29 20.66 -13.37
N GLN A 70 2.46 20.81 -13.99
CA GLN A 70 3.25 19.70 -14.54
C GLN A 70 3.72 18.76 -13.42
N ASP A 71 4.28 19.32 -12.35
CA ASP A 71 4.78 18.57 -11.21
C ASP A 71 3.65 17.80 -10.53
N ALA A 72 2.49 18.43 -10.30
CA ALA A 72 1.32 17.75 -9.73
C ALA A 72 0.87 16.54 -10.56
N ARG A 73 0.93 16.63 -11.90
CA ARG A 73 0.62 15.48 -12.79
C ARG A 73 1.66 14.37 -12.66
N ARG A 74 2.95 14.72 -12.65
CA ARG A 74 4.05 13.75 -12.50
C ARG A 74 3.98 13.05 -11.15
N TYR A 75 3.80 13.80 -10.07
CA TYR A 75 3.64 13.25 -8.72
C TYR A 75 2.43 12.32 -8.63
N ARG A 76 1.29 12.67 -9.23
CA ARG A 76 0.12 11.78 -9.24
C ARG A 76 0.40 10.44 -9.93
N ILE A 77 1.11 10.44 -11.05
CA ILE A 77 1.48 9.20 -11.76
C ILE A 77 2.43 8.36 -10.87
N ILE A 78 3.42 9.00 -10.26
CA ILE A 78 4.38 8.34 -9.37
C ILE A 78 3.65 7.76 -8.15
N GLU A 79 2.71 8.50 -7.57
CA GLU A 79 1.88 8.08 -6.44
C GLU A 79 1.05 6.85 -6.81
N VAL A 80 0.24 6.91 -7.88
CA VAL A 80 -0.56 5.77 -8.34
C VAL A 80 0.31 4.54 -8.63
N THR A 81 1.49 4.75 -9.23
CA THR A 81 2.45 3.67 -9.50
C THR A 81 2.99 3.07 -8.20
N ALA A 82 3.32 3.91 -7.21
CA ALA A 82 3.80 3.48 -5.91
C ALA A 82 2.73 2.67 -5.16
N TYR A 83 1.50 3.20 -5.07
CA TYR A 83 0.38 2.51 -4.44
C TYR A 83 0.05 1.19 -5.15
N GLY A 84 -0.01 1.19 -6.48
CA GLY A 84 -0.27 -0.03 -7.25
C GLY A 84 0.84 -1.07 -7.13
N ALA A 85 2.10 -0.66 -7.04
CA ALA A 85 3.22 -1.57 -6.80
C ALA A 85 3.14 -2.15 -5.38
N VAL A 86 2.92 -1.29 -4.39
CA VAL A 86 2.85 -1.68 -2.98
C VAL A 86 1.65 -2.58 -2.68
N ALA A 87 0.50 -2.36 -3.33
CA ALA A 87 -0.69 -3.22 -3.24
C ALA A 87 -0.43 -4.67 -3.66
N ARG A 88 0.60 -4.93 -4.47
CA ARG A 88 0.97 -6.30 -4.87
C ARG A 88 1.42 -7.15 -3.69
N ALA A 89 2.01 -6.56 -2.66
CA ALA A 89 2.44 -7.29 -1.46
C ALA A 89 1.27 -7.96 -0.71
N PRO A 90 0.23 -7.23 -0.26
CA PRO A 90 -0.93 -7.84 0.38
C PRO A 90 -1.71 -8.76 -0.57
N LEU A 91 -1.82 -8.43 -1.86
CA LEU A 91 -2.45 -9.31 -2.84
C LEU A 91 -1.73 -10.67 -2.93
N ALA A 92 -0.40 -10.64 -2.97
CA ALA A 92 0.42 -11.82 -3.01
C ALA A 92 0.35 -12.64 -1.72
N ALA A 93 0.37 -11.98 -0.56
CA ALA A 93 0.18 -12.63 0.73
C ALA A 93 -1.16 -13.38 0.79
N ARG A 94 -2.25 -12.72 0.37
CA ARG A 94 -3.60 -13.31 0.27
C ARG A 94 -3.59 -14.55 -0.63
N ARG A 95 -3.06 -14.44 -1.85
CA ARG A 95 -2.99 -15.56 -2.82
C ARG A 95 -2.10 -16.70 -2.34
N ALA A 96 -0.98 -16.39 -1.68
CA ALA A 96 -0.09 -17.40 -1.11
C ALA A 96 -0.77 -18.17 0.03
N LEU A 97 -1.39 -17.46 0.96
CA LEU A 97 -2.14 -18.07 2.07
C LEU A 97 -3.31 -18.91 1.56
N TRP A 98 -4.03 -18.43 0.54
CA TRP A 98 -5.08 -19.22 -0.11
C TRP A 98 -4.54 -20.48 -0.77
N GLY A 99 -3.59 -20.33 -1.70
CA GLY A 99 -3.08 -21.43 -2.50
C GLY A 99 -2.43 -22.53 -1.66
N LEU A 100 -1.75 -22.17 -0.58
CA LEU A 100 -1.13 -23.15 0.33
C LEU A 100 -2.16 -24.01 1.08
N LEU A 101 -3.32 -23.45 1.49
CA LEU A 101 -4.33 -24.16 2.29
C LEU A 101 -5.45 -24.79 1.44
N ASN A 102 -5.83 -24.10 0.37
CA ASN A 102 -6.99 -24.43 -0.46
C ASN A 102 -6.62 -24.85 -1.89
N GLY A 103 -5.37 -24.65 -2.32
CA GLY A 103 -4.93 -25.01 -3.67
C GLY A 103 -5.60 -24.11 -4.72
N GLY A 104 -5.84 -24.69 -5.90
CA GLY A 104 -6.46 -24.00 -7.03
C GLY A 104 -5.45 -23.31 -7.95
N THR A 105 -5.94 -22.79 -9.09
CA THR A 105 -5.13 -22.04 -10.04
C THR A 105 -4.77 -20.68 -9.45
N GLY A 106 -3.74 -20.65 -8.61
CA GLY A 106 -3.13 -19.38 -8.19
C GLY A 106 -2.75 -18.60 -9.45
N SER A 107 -3.29 -17.40 -9.62
CA SER A 107 -2.90 -16.54 -10.74
C SER A 107 -1.40 -16.24 -10.62
N GLY A 108 -0.63 -16.62 -11.64
CA GLY A 108 0.81 -16.39 -11.68
C GLY A 108 1.13 -14.90 -11.77
N ASP A 109 1.37 -14.27 -10.63
CA ASP A 109 2.09 -13.00 -10.58
C ASP A 109 3.59 -13.34 -10.58
N ALA A 110 4.32 -12.93 -11.63
CA ALA A 110 5.72 -13.31 -11.81
C ALA A 110 6.63 -12.82 -10.67
N ASP A 111 6.28 -11.70 -10.04
CA ASP A 111 7.11 -11.05 -9.02
C ASP A 111 6.75 -11.48 -7.60
N PHE A 112 5.49 -11.88 -7.36
CA PHE A 112 4.97 -12.11 -6.01
C PHE A 112 4.13 -13.40 -5.82
N GLY A 113 3.88 -14.15 -6.89
CA GLY A 113 3.06 -15.36 -6.86
C GLY A 113 3.78 -16.59 -6.32
N ILE A 114 3.02 -17.67 -6.14
CA ILE A 114 3.54 -19.03 -5.97
C ILE A 114 4.26 -19.42 -7.27
N ARG A 115 5.53 -19.84 -7.19
CA ARG A 115 6.30 -20.24 -8.38
C ARG A 115 5.80 -21.57 -8.90
N GLU A 116 6.08 -21.84 -10.18
CA GLU A 116 5.63 -23.06 -10.85
C GLU A 116 5.97 -24.33 -10.06
N HIS A 117 7.24 -24.48 -9.64
CA HIS A 117 7.66 -25.66 -8.87
C HIS A 117 6.96 -25.78 -7.51
N GLU A 118 6.67 -24.66 -6.84
CA GLU A 118 5.94 -24.66 -5.56
C GLU A 118 4.48 -25.02 -5.79
N ARG A 119 3.88 -24.54 -6.88
CA ARG A 119 2.53 -24.93 -7.29
C ARG A 119 2.46 -26.43 -7.54
N THR A 120 3.40 -26.98 -8.30
CA THR A 120 3.48 -28.43 -8.53
C THR A 120 3.61 -29.21 -7.22
N GLU A 121 4.42 -28.74 -6.27
CA GLU A 121 4.55 -29.38 -4.96
C GLU A 121 3.29 -29.28 -4.10
N ILE A 122 2.57 -28.15 -4.15
CA ILE A 122 1.27 -27.96 -3.47
C ILE A 122 0.22 -28.90 -4.08
N GLU A 123 0.10 -28.95 -5.41
CA GLU A 123 -0.82 -29.85 -6.12
C GLU A 123 -0.51 -31.31 -5.80
N ALA A 124 0.77 -31.68 -5.79
CA ALA A 124 1.20 -33.02 -5.41
C ALA A 124 0.88 -33.34 -3.94
N ALA A 125 1.01 -32.37 -3.02
CA ALA A 125 0.61 -32.56 -1.62
C ALA A 125 -0.90 -32.79 -1.48
N PHE A 126 -1.70 -32.04 -2.23
CA PHE A 126 -3.15 -32.20 -2.24
C PHE A 126 -3.57 -33.57 -2.77
N ALA A 127 -2.98 -34.00 -3.88
CA ALA A 127 -3.21 -35.32 -4.46
C ALA A 127 -2.82 -36.44 -3.49
N ARG A 128 -1.64 -36.35 -2.84
CA ARG A 128 -1.19 -37.32 -1.82
C ARG A 128 -2.14 -37.42 -0.62
N ARG A 129 -2.82 -36.32 -0.29
CA ARG A 129 -3.71 -36.21 0.87
C ARG A 129 -5.19 -36.35 0.53
N GLY A 130 -5.54 -36.57 -0.74
CA GLY A 130 -6.93 -36.67 -1.19
C GLY A 130 -7.72 -35.37 -1.01
N LEU A 131 -7.05 -34.22 -0.97
CA LEU A 131 -7.70 -32.92 -0.81
C LEU A 131 -8.10 -32.35 -2.18
N ALA A 132 -9.38 -32.04 -2.35
CA ALA A 132 -9.84 -31.33 -3.54
C ALA A 132 -9.39 -29.86 -3.51
N PRO A 133 -8.81 -29.32 -4.61
CA PRO A 133 -8.52 -27.90 -4.72
C PRO A 133 -9.81 -27.08 -4.70
N ALA A 134 -9.75 -25.88 -4.14
CA ALA A 134 -10.86 -24.95 -4.07
C ALA A 134 -10.45 -23.60 -4.66
N SER A 135 -11.21 -23.14 -5.65
CA SER A 135 -10.98 -21.84 -6.29
C SER A 135 -11.47 -20.71 -5.39
N GLU A 136 -10.61 -19.71 -5.17
CA GLU A 136 -10.98 -18.49 -4.46
C GLU A 136 -12.16 -17.79 -5.17
N LEU A 137 -12.12 -17.73 -6.50
CA LEU A 137 -13.11 -17.04 -7.33
C LEU A 137 -14.50 -17.69 -7.23
N GLU A 138 -14.55 -19.03 -7.21
CA GLU A 138 -15.82 -19.77 -7.08
C GLU A 138 -16.49 -19.51 -5.73
N ILE A 139 -15.70 -19.35 -4.67
CA ILE A 139 -16.23 -19.08 -3.33
C ILE A 139 -16.71 -17.63 -3.23
N VAL A 140 -15.96 -16.68 -3.78
CA VAL A 140 -16.44 -15.28 -3.86
C VAL A 140 -17.79 -15.22 -4.58
N HIS A 141 -17.90 -15.88 -5.73
CA HIS A 141 -19.14 -15.91 -6.52
C HIS A 141 -20.21 -16.84 -5.95
N ARG A 142 -19.98 -17.42 -4.76
CA ARG A 142 -20.91 -18.32 -4.06
C ARG A 142 -21.31 -19.56 -4.88
N VAL A 143 -20.43 -19.98 -5.79
CA VAL A 143 -20.55 -21.21 -6.59
C VAL A 143 -20.12 -22.42 -5.76
N ALA A 144 -19.17 -22.24 -4.85
CA ALA A 144 -18.67 -23.27 -3.95
C ALA A 144 -18.71 -22.81 -2.48
N PRO A 145 -18.90 -23.74 -1.52
CA PRO A 145 -18.79 -23.41 -0.09
C PRO A 145 -17.33 -23.17 0.31
N LEU A 146 -17.15 -22.38 1.37
CA LEU A 146 -15.84 -22.16 1.97
C LEU A 146 -15.29 -23.49 2.55
N PRO A 147 -14.06 -23.91 2.21
CA PRO A 147 -13.49 -25.13 2.75
C PRO A 147 -13.22 -25.06 4.26
N PRO A 148 -13.22 -26.20 4.95
CA PRO A 148 -12.97 -26.25 6.39
C PRO A 148 -11.47 -26.10 6.70
N ASP A 149 -11.05 -24.89 7.06
CA ASP A 149 -9.63 -24.52 7.23
C ASP A 149 -8.88 -25.40 8.25
N VAL A 150 -9.51 -25.73 9.38
CA VAL A 150 -8.88 -26.51 10.47
C VAL A 150 -8.57 -27.93 10.01
N GLU A 151 -9.54 -28.59 9.39
CA GLU A 151 -9.45 -29.97 8.90
C GLU A 151 -8.42 -30.08 7.77
N ARG A 152 -8.41 -29.12 6.85
CA ARG A 152 -7.41 -29.07 5.77
C ARG A 152 -6.01 -28.87 6.32
N LEU A 153 -5.85 -27.93 7.26
CA LEU A 153 -4.56 -27.65 7.87
C LEU A 153 -4.05 -28.86 8.67
N ALA A 154 -4.92 -29.57 9.40
CA ALA A 154 -4.57 -30.80 10.12
C ALA A 154 -3.96 -31.86 9.18
N VAL A 155 -4.56 -32.05 8.02
CA VAL A 155 -4.10 -33.02 7.01
C VAL A 155 -2.78 -32.56 6.36
N LEU A 156 -2.67 -31.27 6.02
CA LEU A 156 -1.51 -30.71 5.33
C LEU A 156 -0.28 -30.60 6.23
N ILE A 157 -0.47 -30.26 7.52
CA ILE A 157 0.62 -30.24 8.49
C ILE A 157 1.32 -31.60 8.53
N GLY A 158 0.64 -32.72 8.35
CA GLY A 158 1.28 -34.04 8.31
C GLY A 158 2.23 -34.27 7.11
N ASP A 159 2.19 -33.43 6.06
CA ASP A 159 3.04 -33.56 4.86
C ASP A 159 4.30 -32.68 4.95
N GLU A 160 5.44 -33.33 5.15
CA GLU A 160 6.75 -32.66 5.27
C GLU A 160 7.15 -31.83 4.03
N ARG A 161 6.77 -32.27 2.82
CA ARG A 161 7.09 -31.51 1.59
C ARG A 161 6.23 -30.26 1.50
N TRP A 162 4.96 -30.38 1.85
CA TRP A 162 4.07 -29.23 1.95
C TRP A 162 4.57 -28.23 3.00
N ARG A 163 4.94 -28.69 4.21
CA ARG A 163 5.45 -27.81 5.29
C ARG A 163 6.66 -26.99 4.83
N ARG A 164 7.66 -27.63 4.21
CA ARG A 164 8.83 -26.92 3.66
C ARG A 164 8.46 -25.92 2.57
N THR A 165 7.52 -26.29 1.69
CA THR A 165 7.01 -25.40 0.64
C THR A 165 6.27 -24.20 1.25
N ALA A 166 5.39 -24.41 2.23
CA ALA A 166 4.66 -23.36 2.93
C ALA A 166 5.60 -22.37 3.63
N LEU A 167 6.59 -22.86 4.38
CA LEU A 167 7.58 -22.02 5.03
C LEU A 167 8.40 -21.19 4.01
N THR A 168 8.75 -21.78 2.88
CA THR A 168 9.49 -21.10 1.80
C THR A 168 8.64 -20.00 1.14
N VAL A 169 7.41 -20.32 0.77
CA VAL A 169 6.47 -19.37 0.15
C VAL A 169 6.16 -18.21 1.09
N ILE A 170 5.86 -18.47 2.36
CA ILE A 170 5.57 -17.43 3.36
C ILE A 170 6.81 -16.55 3.61
N ARG A 171 8.00 -17.15 3.73
CA ARG A 171 9.24 -16.39 3.86
C ARG A 171 9.45 -15.46 2.66
N ARG A 172 9.29 -15.97 1.45
CA ARG A 172 9.43 -15.13 0.24
C ARG A 172 8.39 -14.01 0.21
N ALA A 173 7.14 -14.26 0.62
CA ALA A 173 6.11 -13.24 0.69
C ALA A 173 6.49 -12.12 1.67
N ILE A 174 7.02 -12.47 2.85
CA ILE A 174 7.53 -11.50 3.84
C ILE A 174 8.68 -10.67 3.25
N ASP A 175 9.67 -11.33 2.65
CA ASP A 175 10.87 -10.67 2.12
C ASP A 175 10.50 -9.74 0.95
N SER A 176 9.62 -10.21 0.05
CA SER A 176 9.15 -9.42 -1.09
C SER A 176 8.32 -8.21 -0.65
N ALA A 177 7.45 -8.38 0.36
CA ALA A 177 6.69 -7.29 0.96
C ALA A 177 7.59 -6.22 1.58
N ARG A 178 8.63 -6.62 2.30
CA ARG A 178 9.64 -5.70 2.86
C ARG A 178 10.37 -4.94 1.76
N VAL A 179 10.86 -5.63 0.73
CA VAL A 179 11.62 -5.02 -0.38
C VAL A 179 10.78 -4.01 -1.14
N ILE A 180 9.54 -4.35 -1.50
CA ILE A 180 8.69 -3.42 -2.25
C ILE A 180 8.29 -2.20 -1.41
N THR A 181 8.01 -2.42 -0.12
CA THR A 181 7.71 -1.34 0.82
C THR A 181 8.91 -0.43 0.99
N ALA A 182 10.10 -0.97 1.20
CA ALA A 182 11.35 -0.20 1.32
C ALA A 182 11.62 0.63 0.06
N ARG A 183 11.45 0.04 -1.13
CA ARG A 183 11.67 0.69 -2.43
C ARG A 183 10.77 1.91 -2.61
N TRP A 184 9.52 1.83 -2.17
CA TRP A 184 8.54 2.90 -2.38
C TRP A 184 8.33 3.79 -1.15
N ALA A 185 8.92 3.45 0.00
CA ALA A 185 8.73 4.17 1.27
C ALA A 185 9.00 5.68 1.13
N GLN A 186 10.08 6.08 0.43
CA GLN A 186 10.39 7.51 0.28
C GLN A 186 9.33 8.28 -0.51
N VAL A 187 8.78 7.66 -1.57
CA VAL A 187 7.69 8.24 -2.34
C VAL A 187 6.44 8.32 -1.47
N MET A 188 6.12 7.24 -0.77
CA MET A 188 4.96 7.18 0.11
C MET A 188 5.05 8.21 1.22
N LEU A 189 6.17 8.35 1.95
CA LEU A 189 6.30 9.29 3.08
C LEU A 189 6.02 10.76 2.73
N SER A 190 6.05 11.13 1.44
CA SER A 190 5.66 12.46 0.97
C SER A 190 4.14 12.65 0.77
N ALA A 191 3.39 11.55 0.70
CA ALA A 191 1.95 11.50 0.50
C ALA A 191 1.19 11.46 1.83
N GLN A 192 0.00 12.06 1.85
CA GLN A 192 -0.81 12.25 3.06
C GLN A 192 -1.39 10.94 3.63
N ARG A 193 -1.59 9.91 2.78
CA ARG A 193 -2.17 8.60 3.13
C ARG A 193 -1.12 7.51 3.37
N SER A 194 0.14 7.87 3.49
CA SER A 194 1.25 6.92 3.49
C SER A 194 1.42 6.16 4.79
N ALA A 195 1.23 6.82 5.93
CA ALA A 195 1.33 6.18 7.24
C ALA A 195 0.30 5.04 7.38
N GLU A 196 -0.93 5.26 6.91
CA GLU A 196 -2.01 4.25 6.94
C GLU A 196 -1.66 3.04 6.06
N THR A 197 -1.20 3.28 4.83
CA THR A 197 -0.80 2.22 3.91
C THR A 197 0.40 1.42 4.41
N LEU A 198 1.45 2.10 4.86
CA LEU A 198 2.63 1.46 5.44
C LEU A 198 2.27 0.67 6.71
N GLY A 199 1.36 1.20 7.52
CA GLY A 199 0.81 0.50 8.68
C GLY A 199 0.06 -0.77 8.29
N ALA A 200 -0.82 -0.72 7.28
CA ALA A 200 -1.55 -1.89 6.80
C ALA A 200 -0.61 -3.00 6.30
N ILE A 201 0.47 -2.65 5.59
CA ILE A 201 1.47 -3.63 5.14
C ILE A 201 2.28 -4.19 6.32
N GLY A 202 2.60 -3.36 7.30
CA GLY A 202 3.26 -3.78 8.53
C GLY A 202 2.45 -4.87 9.26
N VAL A 203 1.13 -4.70 9.35
CA VAL A 203 0.22 -5.71 9.91
C VAL A 203 0.30 -7.02 9.11
N VAL A 204 0.20 -6.95 7.78
CA VAL A 204 0.29 -8.15 6.92
C VAL A 204 1.62 -8.88 7.10
N ILE A 205 2.74 -8.15 7.16
CA ILE A 205 4.06 -8.75 7.40
C ILE A 205 4.11 -9.44 8.76
N GLU A 206 3.59 -8.82 9.82
CA GLU A 206 3.62 -9.41 11.16
C GLU A 206 2.72 -10.65 11.25
N ASP A 207 1.55 -10.63 10.61
CA ASP A 207 0.67 -11.79 10.54
C ASP A 207 1.31 -12.94 9.77
N LEU A 208 1.99 -12.68 8.66
CA LEU A 208 2.76 -13.70 7.94
C LEU A 208 3.89 -14.27 8.81
N ARG A 209 4.60 -13.43 9.59
CA ARG A 209 5.62 -13.90 10.54
C ARG A 209 5.01 -14.76 11.62
N ARG A 210 3.82 -14.41 12.12
CA ARG A 210 3.07 -15.20 13.10
C ARG A 210 2.69 -16.56 12.54
N VAL A 211 2.12 -16.61 11.33
CA VAL A 211 1.79 -17.88 10.64
C VAL A 211 3.04 -18.73 10.46
N ARG A 212 4.15 -18.13 10.00
CA ARG A 212 5.43 -18.83 9.84
C ARG A 212 5.95 -19.41 11.16
N ARG A 213 5.87 -18.65 12.25
CA ARG A 213 6.31 -19.08 13.58
C ARG A 213 5.51 -20.28 14.06
N ILE A 214 4.19 -20.21 13.98
CA ILE A 214 3.30 -21.30 14.38
C ILE A 214 3.55 -22.55 13.52
N LEU A 215 3.70 -22.40 12.21
CA LEU A 215 4.06 -23.52 11.32
C LEU A 215 5.40 -24.15 11.69
N HIS A 216 6.39 -23.34 12.05
CA HIS A 216 7.70 -23.83 12.45
C HIS A 216 7.62 -24.62 13.77
N GLU A 217 6.87 -24.11 14.76
CA GLU A 217 6.60 -24.80 16.03
C GLU A 217 5.89 -26.14 15.83
N LEU A 218 4.92 -26.19 14.91
CA LEU A 218 4.22 -27.43 14.51
C LEU A 218 5.10 -28.41 13.73
N SER A 219 6.26 -27.95 13.24
CA SER A 219 7.23 -28.79 12.52
C SER A 219 8.39 -29.26 13.40
N GLY A 220 8.46 -28.81 14.66
CA GLY A 220 9.60 -29.03 15.55
C GLY A 220 9.70 -30.45 16.11
N PRO A 221 10.91 -30.87 16.55
CA PRO A 221 11.09 -32.14 17.25
C PRO A 221 10.28 -32.12 18.57
N GLY A 222 9.27 -32.98 18.65
CA GLY A 222 8.33 -33.05 19.79
C GLY A 222 6.98 -32.38 19.55
N ALA A 223 6.71 -31.83 18.35
CA ALA A 223 5.37 -31.43 17.97
C ALA A 223 4.47 -32.67 17.83
N ASP A 224 3.35 -32.69 18.54
CA ASP A 224 2.31 -33.68 18.32
C ASP A 224 1.47 -33.26 17.11
N PRO A 225 1.53 -33.98 15.97
CA PRO A 225 0.72 -33.68 14.80
C PRO A 225 -0.78 -33.89 15.03
N ALA A 226 -1.19 -34.47 16.17
CA ALA A 226 -2.58 -34.62 16.59
C ALA A 226 -3.05 -33.54 17.59
N ASP A 227 -2.22 -32.54 17.93
CA ASP A 227 -2.62 -31.43 18.81
C ASP A 227 -3.63 -30.51 18.11
N VAL A 228 -4.91 -30.85 18.26
CA VAL A 228 -6.05 -30.17 17.64
C VAL A 228 -6.12 -28.69 18.04
N ASP A 229 -5.74 -28.35 19.28
CA ASP A 229 -5.80 -26.97 19.77
C ASP A 229 -4.73 -26.10 19.11
N ARG A 230 -3.51 -26.63 18.92
CA ARG A 230 -2.47 -25.92 18.16
C ARG A 230 -2.82 -25.79 16.68
N ILE A 231 -3.40 -26.82 16.07
CA ILE A 231 -3.85 -26.77 14.67
C ILE A 231 -4.96 -25.72 14.52
N ARG A 232 -5.90 -25.67 15.46
CA ARG A 232 -6.96 -24.65 15.48
C ARG A 232 -6.37 -23.24 15.63
N ALA A 233 -5.42 -23.04 16.53
CA ALA A 233 -4.74 -21.75 16.69
C ALA A 233 -3.99 -21.34 15.40
N ALA A 234 -3.36 -22.30 14.73
CA ALA A 234 -2.71 -22.08 13.44
C ALA A 234 -3.71 -21.69 12.34
N ALA A 235 -4.85 -22.37 12.24
CA ALA A 235 -5.90 -22.05 11.29
C ALA A 235 -6.48 -20.64 11.54
N ILE A 236 -6.70 -20.27 12.81
CA ILE A 236 -7.14 -18.91 13.17
C ILE A 236 -6.11 -17.86 12.75
N ALA A 237 -4.82 -18.09 13.03
CA ALA A 237 -3.75 -17.16 12.64
C ALA A 237 -3.65 -17.04 11.12
N TRP A 238 -3.77 -18.17 10.42
CA TRP A 238 -3.77 -18.24 8.96
C TRP A 238 -4.91 -17.42 8.35
N ARG A 239 -6.12 -17.63 8.89
CA ARG A 239 -7.33 -16.93 8.48
C ARG A 239 -7.24 -15.43 8.75
N THR A 240 -6.75 -15.06 9.92
CA THR A 240 -6.52 -13.66 10.30
C THR A 240 -5.56 -12.99 9.32
N ALA A 241 -4.41 -13.63 9.03
CA ALA A 241 -3.44 -13.13 8.06
C ALA A 241 -4.05 -12.96 6.66
N PHE A 242 -4.87 -13.92 6.22
CA PHE A 242 -5.56 -13.87 4.94
C PHE A 242 -6.51 -12.68 4.86
N VAL A 243 -7.33 -12.49 5.89
CA VAL A 243 -8.32 -11.41 5.96
C VAL A 243 -7.64 -10.04 6.00
N HIS A 244 -6.60 -9.86 6.83
CA HIS A 244 -5.84 -8.61 6.87
C HIS A 244 -5.11 -8.32 5.56
N ALA A 245 -4.61 -9.35 4.87
CA ALA A 245 -4.02 -9.18 3.54
C ALA A 245 -5.06 -8.76 2.49
N ALA A 246 -6.27 -9.34 2.52
CA ALA A 246 -7.36 -8.94 1.63
C ALA A 246 -7.81 -7.49 1.88
N ASP A 247 -8.04 -7.13 3.14
CA ASP A 247 -8.43 -5.78 3.57
C ASP A 247 -7.36 -4.74 3.24
N ALA A 248 -6.09 -5.04 3.50
CA ALA A 248 -4.99 -4.16 3.14
C ALA A 248 -4.87 -3.96 1.62
N TYR A 249 -5.07 -5.01 0.82
CA TYR A 249 -5.06 -4.88 -0.64
C TYR A 249 -6.16 -3.94 -1.12
N GLU A 250 -7.41 -4.13 -0.66
CA GLU A 250 -8.54 -3.28 -1.04
C GLU A 250 -8.33 -1.83 -0.61
N HIS A 251 -7.93 -1.61 0.63
CA HIS A 251 -7.67 -0.26 1.14
C HIS A 251 -6.60 0.49 0.31
N ILE A 252 -5.54 -0.20 -0.10
CA ILE A 252 -4.45 0.39 -0.89
C ILE A 252 -4.88 0.56 -2.36
N ALA A 253 -5.66 -0.39 -2.90
CA ALA A 253 -6.22 -0.30 -4.24
C ALA A 253 -7.19 0.87 -4.36
N ASP A 254 -8.06 1.08 -3.37
CA ASP A 254 -8.97 2.23 -3.28
C ASP A 254 -8.20 3.55 -3.19
N ALA A 255 -7.06 3.56 -2.47
CA ALA A 255 -6.18 4.73 -2.44
C ALA A 255 -5.55 5.04 -3.81
N ALA A 256 -5.30 4.02 -4.64
CA ALA A 256 -4.81 4.18 -6.01
C ALA A 256 -5.92 4.56 -7.01
N HIS A 257 -7.11 3.99 -6.86
CA HIS A 257 -8.24 4.07 -7.80
C HIS A 257 -9.59 4.13 -7.07
N PRO A 258 -10.03 5.31 -6.60
CA PRO A 258 -11.26 5.44 -5.80
C PRO A 258 -12.57 5.13 -6.57
N ASP A 259 -12.52 4.95 -7.89
CA ASP A 259 -13.69 4.77 -8.74
C ASP A 259 -13.95 3.29 -9.15
N THR A 260 -13.08 2.36 -8.75
CA THR A 260 -13.19 0.92 -9.10
C THR A 260 -13.50 0.08 -7.87
N HIS A 261 -14.77 0.07 -7.45
CA HIS A 261 -15.23 -0.75 -6.32
C HIS A 261 -15.70 -2.14 -6.76
N GLU A 262 -14.96 -3.17 -6.37
CA GLU A 262 -15.50 -4.51 -6.12
C GLU A 262 -15.12 -4.88 -4.68
N ASN A 263 -16.13 -5.12 -3.83
CA ASN A 263 -15.95 -5.34 -2.39
C ASN A 263 -15.75 -6.86 -2.14
N TRP A 264 -14.54 -7.36 -2.35
CA TRP A 264 -14.23 -8.79 -2.28
C TRP A 264 -14.14 -9.31 -0.83
N THR A 265 -13.80 -8.43 0.13
CA THR A 265 -13.71 -8.75 1.55
C THR A 265 -15.04 -9.21 2.14
N GLU A 266 -16.16 -8.55 1.87
CA GLU A 266 -17.47 -8.93 2.45
C GLU A 266 -17.93 -10.35 2.07
N LEU A 267 -17.45 -10.90 0.96
CA LEU A 267 -17.87 -12.21 0.44
C LEU A 267 -17.02 -13.37 0.96
N LEU A 268 -15.75 -13.11 1.27
CA LEU A 268 -14.81 -14.12 1.73
C LEU A 268 -14.71 -14.21 3.24
N ILE A 269 -15.21 -13.23 3.98
CA ILE A 269 -15.02 -13.08 5.42
C ILE A 269 -16.19 -13.73 6.18
N GLN A 270 -15.89 -14.63 7.11
CA GLN A 270 -16.92 -15.22 7.97
C GLN A 270 -17.42 -14.19 9.01
N PRO A 271 -18.63 -14.36 9.58
CA PRO A 271 -19.10 -13.50 10.68
C PRO A 271 -18.15 -13.43 11.89
N ALA A 272 -17.34 -14.47 12.12
CA ALA A 272 -16.30 -14.48 13.14
C ALA A 272 -15.08 -13.62 12.75
N ASP A 273 -14.69 -13.66 11.47
CA ASP A 273 -13.61 -12.83 10.91
C ASP A 273 -14.01 -11.34 10.93
N LEU A 274 -15.30 -11.03 10.71
CA LEU A 274 -15.84 -9.68 10.87
C LEU A 274 -15.68 -9.15 12.30
N ARG A 275 -15.57 -10.00 13.34
CA ARG A 275 -15.28 -9.53 14.70
C ARG A 275 -13.82 -9.11 14.85
N VAL A 276 -12.90 -9.80 14.18
CA VAL A 276 -11.47 -9.41 14.16
C VAL A 276 -11.32 -8.07 13.44
N LEU A 277 -11.99 -7.91 12.29
CA LEU A 277 -12.04 -6.64 11.59
C LEU A 277 -12.82 -5.56 12.36
N ARG A 278 -13.89 -5.90 13.09
CA ARG A 278 -14.62 -4.94 13.94
C ARG A 278 -13.90 -4.54 15.22
N VAL A 279 -13.03 -5.40 15.78
CA VAL A 279 -12.13 -4.99 16.87
C VAL A 279 -11.10 -4.00 16.33
N ARG A 280 -10.65 -4.18 15.09
CA ARG A 280 -9.83 -3.19 14.38
C ARG A 280 -10.64 -1.91 14.06
N ASP A 281 -11.88 -2.04 13.61
CA ASP A 281 -12.81 -0.93 13.29
C ASP A 281 -13.51 -0.32 14.51
N GLY A 282 -13.34 -0.85 15.72
CA GLY A 282 -13.72 -0.15 16.97
C GLY A 282 -12.94 1.15 17.16
N THR A 283 -11.95 1.40 16.29
CA THR A 283 -11.26 2.67 16.10
C THR A 283 -11.83 3.52 14.94
N ARG A 284 -12.74 3.02 14.09
CA ARG A 284 -13.34 3.78 12.97
C ARG A 284 -14.28 4.91 13.42
N GLU A 285 -14.82 4.90 14.64
CA GLU A 285 -15.66 6.03 15.14
C GLU A 285 -14.87 7.26 15.62
N SER A 286 -13.52 7.23 15.60
CA SER A 286 -12.73 8.46 15.77
C SER A 286 -11.32 8.36 15.19
N TRP A 287 -11.19 8.22 13.87
CA TRP A 287 -10.05 8.81 13.17
C TRP A 287 -10.30 10.33 12.97
N SER A 288 -10.47 11.03 14.10
CA SER A 288 -10.42 12.49 14.25
C SER A 288 -9.50 12.76 15.47
N PRO A 289 -8.63 13.77 15.40
CA PRO A 289 -7.21 13.62 15.68
C PRO A 289 -6.90 13.55 17.17
N VAL A 290 -6.40 12.40 17.62
CA VAL A 290 -5.52 12.31 18.82
C VAL A 290 -4.05 12.41 18.38
N TYR A 291 -3.78 13.17 17.31
CA TYR A 291 -2.44 13.61 16.94
C TYR A 291 -2.45 15.14 16.90
N GLY A 292 -2.14 15.74 18.04
CA GLY A 292 -1.84 17.16 18.13
C GLY A 292 -0.70 17.57 17.18
N PRO A 293 -0.54 18.86 16.88
CA PRO A 293 0.35 19.36 15.82
C PRO A 293 1.85 19.09 16.02
N ASP A 294 2.28 18.49 17.13
CA ASP A 294 3.69 18.32 17.45
C ASP A 294 4.11 16.84 17.40
N ARG A 295 4.89 16.56 16.35
CA ARG A 295 5.62 15.33 16.00
C ARG A 295 4.78 14.13 15.49
N PRO A 296 5.06 13.62 14.27
CA PRO A 296 4.59 12.29 13.89
C PRO A 296 5.20 11.24 14.83
N PRO A 297 4.48 10.16 15.18
CA PRO A 297 5.06 9.05 15.89
C PRO A 297 6.26 8.52 15.10
N ALA A 298 7.32 8.14 15.80
CA ALA A 298 8.41 7.40 15.18
C ALA A 298 7.81 6.12 14.61
N VAL A 299 7.63 6.07 13.29
CA VAL A 299 7.41 4.81 12.60
C VAL A 299 8.63 3.97 12.99
N ASP A 300 8.40 2.86 13.69
CA ASP A 300 9.45 1.90 13.95
C ASP A 300 9.80 1.25 12.61
N LEU A 301 10.75 1.87 11.90
CA LEU A 301 11.24 1.41 10.60
C LEU A 301 12.21 0.23 10.76
N ALA A 302 12.37 -0.35 11.96
CA ALA A 302 13.21 -1.53 12.18
C ALA A 302 12.82 -2.71 11.27
N PHE A 303 11.58 -2.76 10.76
CA PHE A 303 11.18 -3.77 9.78
C PHE A 303 11.71 -3.54 8.35
N LEU A 304 12.24 -2.34 8.04
CA LEU A 304 12.90 -1.99 6.78
C LEU A 304 14.41 -2.21 6.82
N GLU A 305 14.96 -2.62 7.96
CA GLU A 305 16.38 -2.99 8.03
C GLU A 305 16.65 -4.17 7.08
N PRO A 306 17.70 -4.09 6.24
CA PRO A 306 18.07 -5.20 5.37
C PRO A 306 18.35 -6.44 6.22
N PRO A 307 18.07 -7.66 5.70
CA PRO A 307 18.44 -8.88 6.40
C PRO A 307 19.95 -8.86 6.68
N GLU A 308 20.35 -9.06 7.94
CA GLU A 308 21.76 -9.19 8.30
C GLU A 308 22.40 -10.27 7.42
N ASP A 309 23.46 -9.90 6.69
CA ASP A 309 24.27 -10.88 5.99
C ASP A 309 24.76 -11.92 7.00
N PRO A 310 24.66 -13.23 6.71
CA PRO A 310 25.22 -14.23 7.58
C PRO A 310 26.70 -13.94 7.72
N GLN A 311 27.13 -13.59 8.94
CA GLN A 311 28.53 -13.38 9.22
C GLN A 311 29.29 -14.62 8.74
N PRO A 312 30.31 -14.47 7.86
CA PRO A 312 31.16 -15.58 7.49
C PRO A 312 31.76 -16.11 8.79
N GLY A 313 31.40 -17.35 9.13
CA GLY A 313 31.85 -18.01 10.35
C GLY A 313 33.35 -17.79 10.50
N SER A 314 33.74 -17.23 11.64
CA SER A 314 35.12 -17.16 12.07
C SER A 314 35.66 -18.59 12.12
N GLY A 315 36.30 -19.01 11.03
CA GLY A 315 37.08 -20.22 10.97
C GLY A 315 38.18 -20.10 12.01
N SER A 316 38.03 -20.86 13.08
CA SER A 316 39.11 -21.21 13.99
C SER A 316 40.21 -21.89 13.19
N THR A 317 41.37 -21.24 13.10
CA THR A 317 42.65 -21.86 12.75
C THR A 317 43.65 -21.50 13.85
N GLY A 318 44.19 -22.54 14.51
CA GLY A 318 45.29 -22.51 15.48
C GLY A 318 44.80 -22.61 16.94
N ASP A 319 45.12 -23.62 17.75
CA ASP A 319 46.05 -24.75 17.69
C ASP A 319 45.41 -26.01 18.31
#